data_AF-A0A067DE78-F1
#
_entry.id   AF-A0A067DE78-F1
#
_cell.length_a   1.000
_cell.length_b   1.000
_cell.length_c   1.000
_cell.angle_alpha   90.00
_cell.angle_beta   90.00
_cell.angle_gamma   90.00
#
_symmetry.space_group_name_H-M   'P 1'
#
loop_
_entity.id
_entity.type
_entity.pdbx_description
1 polymer ?
#
loop_
_entity_poly.entity_id
_entity_poly.type
_entity_poly.pdbx_seq_one_letter_code
_entity_poly.pdbx_strand_id
1 'polypeptide(L)' 'MPQEAEEQNTETTRPEFPVGRVKKIIKLDEDINKVTSEALFIVSRSTELFLRFLAEKSAEAAIEKKRKTIKLGDMRVA' A
#
# COMPACT_ATOMS: atom_id res chain seq x y z
N MET A 1 39.79 -7.69 -5.69
CA MET A 1 38.51 -7.07 -6.07
C MET A 1 37.86 -6.55 -4.80
N PRO A 2 37.59 -5.24 -4.67
CA PRO A 2 36.92 -4.73 -3.50
C PRO A 2 35.45 -5.15 -3.56
N GLN A 3 34.95 -5.74 -2.48
CA GLN A 3 33.53 -6.06 -2.30
C GLN A 3 32.82 -4.75 -1.96
N GLU A 4 31.95 -4.29 -2.86
CA GLU A 4 31.04 -3.18 -2.60
C GLU A 4 30.07 -3.63 -1.51
N ALA A 5 30.21 -3.03 -0.33
CA ALA A 5 29.25 -3.17 0.75
C ALA A 5 27.97 -2.42 0.34
N GLU A 6 26.90 -3.17 0.08
CA GLU A 6 25.56 -2.59 -0.03
C GLU A 6 25.23 -1.90 1.30
N GLU A 7 25.28 -0.57 1.30
CA GLU A 7 24.74 0.25 2.38
C GLU A 7 23.23 0.01 2.47
N GLN A 8 22.84 -0.96 3.29
CA GLN A 8 21.46 -1.12 3.71
C GLN A 8 21.10 0.06 4.60
N ASN A 9 20.61 1.12 3.96
CA ASN A 9 19.97 2.24 4.64
C ASN A 9 18.71 1.73 5.33
N THR A 10 18.86 1.24 6.56
CA THR A 10 17.75 0.89 7.45
C THR A 10 17.20 2.17 8.07
N GLU A 11 16.75 3.10 7.22
CA GLU A 11 15.69 4.01 7.65
C GLU A 11 14.55 3.10 8.12
N THR A 12 14.27 3.14 9.41
CA THR A 12 13.14 2.44 10.01
C THR A 12 11.88 3.10 9.47
N THR A 13 11.48 2.71 8.25
CA THR A 13 10.30 3.24 7.56
C THR A 13 9.10 2.86 8.41
N ARG A 14 8.63 3.79 9.23
CA ARG A 14 7.41 3.58 10.00
C ARG A 14 6.26 3.40 9.01
N PRO A 15 5.39 2.39 9.18
CA PRO A 15 4.21 2.25 8.34
C PRO A 15 3.38 3.54 8.39
N GLU A 16 2.94 4.05 7.23
CA GLU A 16 2.05 5.22 7.18
C GLU A 16 0.68 4.94 7.82
N PHE A 17 0.25 3.68 7.79
CA PHE A 17 -1.02 3.26 8.37
C PHE A 17 -0.91 2.95 9.87
N PRO A 18 -1.94 3.25 10.67
CA PRO A 18 -2.00 2.83 12.07
C PRO A 18 -1.97 1.31 12.18
N VAL A 19 -0.89 0.76 12.74
CA VAL A 19 -0.66 -0.69 12.85
C VAL A 19 -1.82 -1.42 13.53
N GLY A 20 -2.41 -0.83 14.57
CA GLY A 20 -3.56 -1.40 15.26
C GLY A 20 -4.81 -1.52 14.37
N ARG A 21 -4.99 -0.62 13.40
CA ARG A 21 -6.11 -0.68 12.44
C ARG A 21 -5.85 -1.76 11.38
N VAL A 22 -4.64 -1.82 10.83
CA VAL A 22 -4.23 -2.86 9.88
C VAL A 22 -4.42 -4.24 10.50
N LYS A 23 -3.93 -4.44 11.74
CA LYS A 23 -4.11 -5.70 12.48
C LYS A 23 -5.57 -6.09 12.67
N LYS A 24 -6.44 -5.12 13.00
CA LYS A 24 -7.89 -5.37 13.15
C LYS A 24 -8.53 -5.81 11.83
N ILE A 25 -8.16 -5.18 10.71
CA ILE A 25 -8.68 -5.54 9.38
C ILE A 25 -8.23 -6.94 8.98
N ILE A 26 -6.93 -7.26 9.16
CA ILE A 26 -6.41 -8.61 8.88
C ILE A 26 -7.19 -9.66 9.69
N LYS A 27 -7.46 -9.40 10.97
CA LYS A 27 -8.18 -10.31 11.87
C LYS A 27 -9.71 -10.31 11.70
N LEU A 28 -10.25 -9.62 10.69
CA LEU A 28 -11.65 -9.85 10.29
C LEU A 28 -11.82 -11.23 9.65
N ASP A 29 -10.74 -11.80 9.14
CA ASP A 29 -10.69 -13.20 8.71
C ASP A 29 -10.55 -14.10 9.95
N GLU A 30 -11.57 -14.94 10.18
CA GLU A 30 -11.67 -15.82 11.35
C GLU A 30 -10.61 -16.93 11.35
N ASP A 31 -10.07 -17.29 10.18
CA ASP A 31 -9.02 -18.30 10.06
C ASP A 31 -7.65 -17.78 10.53
N ILE A 32 -7.50 -16.45 10.71
CA ILE A 32 -6.24 -15.80 11.08
C ILE A 32 -6.09 -15.67 12.60
N ASN A 33 -5.46 -16.68 13.20
CA ASN A 33 -5.21 -16.73 14.65
C ASN A 33 -4.13 -15.74 15.13
N LYS A 34 -2.98 -15.69 14.43
CA LYS A 34 -1.81 -14.88 14.78
C LYS A 34 -1.35 -14.04 13.59
N VAL A 35 -0.84 -12.84 13.87
CA VAL A 35 -0.27 -11.94 12.86
C VAL A 35 1.07 -11.45 13.40
N THR A 36 2.15 -11.65 12.64
CA THR A 36 3.50 -11.22 13.02
C THR A 36 3.75 -9.75 12.66
N SER A 37 4.83 -9.18 13.19
CA SER A 37 5.29 -7.82 12.87
C SER A 37 5.61 -7.65 11.39
N GLU A 38 6.24 -8.65 10.77
CA GLU A 38 6.67 -8.66 9.38
C GLU A 38 5.46 -8.70 8.45
N ALA A 39 4.47 -9.53 8.78
CA ALA A 39 3.20 -9.58 8.05
C ALA A 39 2.47 -8.23 8.11
N LEU A 40 2.41 -7.60 9.29
CA LEU A 40 1.83 -6.26 9.43
C LEU A 40 2.56 -5.21 8.60
N PHE A 41 3.90 -5.26 8.58
CA PHE A 41 4.73 -4.34 7.81
C PHE A 41 4.50 -4.52 6.30
N ILE A 42 4.57 -5.74 5.79
CA ILE A 42 4.37 -6.04 4.37
C ILE A 42 2.96 -5.62 3.93
N VAL A 43 1.91 -6.01 4.67
CA VAL A 43 0.53 -5.60 4.34
C VAL A 43 0.40 -4.08 4.30
N SER A 44 1.03 -3.37 5.25
CA SER A 44 1.00 -1.90 5.27
C SER A 44 1.70 -1.30 4.04
N ARG A 45 2.90 -1.76 3.69
CA ARG A 45 3.66 -1.29 2.52
C ARG A 45 2.97 -1.65 1.20
N SER A 46 2.42 -2.86 1.07
CA SER A 46 1.65 -3.28 -0.08
C SER A 46 0.40 -2.41 -0.27
N THR A 47 -0.30 -2.06 0.82
CA THR A 47 -1.47 -1.20 0.76
C THR A 47 -1.11 0.22 0.29
N GLU A 48 0.02 0.76 0.73
CA GLU A 48 0.51 2.07 0.29
C GLU A 48 0.80 2.09 -1.22
N LEU A 49 1.55 1.11 -1.70
CA LEU A 49 1.87 0.97 -3.12
C LEU A 49 0.60 0.75 -3.95
N PHE A 50 -0.32 -0.08 -3.47
CA PHE A 50 -1.60 -0.32 -4.11
C PHE A 50 -2.44 0.95 -4.22
N LEU A 51 -2.55 1.75 -3.15
CA LEU A 51 -3.30 3.00 -3.19
C LEU A 51 -2.70 4.02 -4.14
N ARG A 52 -1.36 4.13 -4.18
CA ARG A 52 -0.67 5.00 -5.14
C ARG A 52 -1.00 4.60 -6.57
N PHE A 53 -0.82 3.32 -6.90
CA PHE A 53 -1.13 2.78 -8.22
C PHE A 53 -2.60 3.00 -8.60
N LEU A 54 -3.54 2.65 -7.71
CA LEU A 54 -4.96 2.81 -7.96
C LEU A 54 -5.36 4.28 -8.17
N ALA A 55 -4.79 5.19 -7.37
CA ALA A 55 -5.04 6.62 -7.51
C ALA A 55 -4.52 7.17 -8.84
N GLU A 56 -3.31 6.78 -9.25
CA GLU A 56 -2.72 7.16 -10.54
C GLU A 56 -3.59 6.67 -11.71
N LYS A 57 -3.98 5.38 -11.72
CA LYS A 57 -4.84 4.81 -12.77
C LYS A 57 -6.24 5.41 -12.80
N SER A 58 -6.82 5.67 -11.63
CA SER A 58 -8.11 6.37 -11.55
C SER A 58 -8.03 7.82 -12.05
N ALA A 59 -6.89 8.49 -11.84
CA ALA A 59 -6.65 9.83 -12.35
C ALA A 59 -6.50 9.83 -13.88
N GLU A 60 -5.74 8.89 -14.45
CA GLU A 60 -5.62 8.68 -15.90
C GLU A 60 -7.02 8.54 -16.54
N ALA A 61 -7.86 7.66 -16.01
CA ALA A 61 -9.23 7.46 -16.50
C ALA A 61 -10.13 8.71 -16.39
N ALA A 62 -9.93 9.54 -15.36
CA ALA A 62 -10.64 10.82 -15.23
C ALA A 62 -10.17 11.85 -16.27
N ILE A 63 -8.85 11.90 -16.52
CA ILE A 63 -8.22 12.79 -17.50
C ILE A 63 -8.67 12.45 -18.93
N GLU A 64 -8.76 11.17 -19.29
CA GLU A 64 -9.30 10.73 -20.58
C GLU A 64 -10.72 11.25 -20.82
N LYS A 65 -11.52 11.34 -19.74
CA LYS A 65 -12.88 11.91 -19.76
C LYS A 65 -12.89 13.43 -19.58
N LYS A 66 -11.75 14.10 -19.77
CA LYS A 66 -11.54 15.56 -19.66
C LYS A 66 -11.96 16.16 -18.31
N ARG A 67 -11.81 15.39 -17.22
CA ARG A 67 -12.15 15.82 -15.87
C ARG A 67 -10.90 15.86 -14.98
N LYS A 68 -10.93 16.78 -14.02
CA LYS A 68 -9.91 16.87 -12.95
C LYS A 68 -10.35 16.22 -11.64
N THR A 69 -11.65 15.95 -11.49
CA THR A 69 -12.22 15.26 -10.32
C THR A 69 -12.36 13.78 -10.63
N ILE A 70 -11.72 12.94 -9.81
CA ILE A 70 -11.86 11.48 -9.83
C ILE A 70 -13.25 11.12 -9.30
N LYS A 71 -13.96 10.23 -10.00
CA LYS A 71 -15.25 9.68 -9.58
C LYS A 71 -15.12 8.18 -9.34
N LEU A 72 -16.09 7.59 -8.63
CA LEU A 72 -16.13 6.14 -8.39
C LEU A 72 -16.07 5.32 -9.69
N GLY A 73 -16.67 5.82 -10.77
CA GLY A 73 -16.64 5.15 -12.07
C GLY A 73 -15.26 5.14 -12.74
N ASP A 74 -14.31 5.99 -12.31
CA ASP A 74 -12.94 6.00 -12.81
C ASP A 74 -12.10 4.93 -12.10
N MET A 75 -12.34 4.69 -10.80
CA MET A 75 -11.71 3.59 -10.06
C MET A 75 -12.12 2.19 -10.54
N ARG A 76 -13.29 2.06 -11.18
CA ARG A 76 -13.79 0.76 -11.68
C ARG A 76 -13.14 0.33 -12.99
N VAL A 77 -12.54 1.27 -13.72
CA VAL A 77 -11.90 1.03 -15.03
C VAL A 77 -10.39 1.26 -14.96
N ALA A 78 -9.88 1.58 -13.77
CA ALA A 78 -8.47 1.73 -13.44
C ALA A 78 -7.75 0.37 -13.41
#